data_AF-A0A960B0N6-F1
#
_entry.id   AF-A0A960B0N6-F1
#
_cell.length_a   1.000
_cell.length_b   1.000
_cell.length_c   1.000
_cell.angle_alpha   90.00
_cell.angle_beta   90.00
_cell.angle_gamma   90.00
#
_symmetry.space_group_name_H-M   'P 1'
#
loop_
_entity.id
_entity.type
_entity.pdbx_description
1 polymer ?
#
loop_
_entity_poly.entity_id
_entity_poly.type
_entity_poly.pdbx_seq_one_letter_code
_entity_poly.pdbx_strand_id
1 'polypeptide(L)'
;MFGVGLPELAVIAFVAILVAGPDRLPDLARQLGRLARQLRNLTTMARDELRNELGPEYADLELSDLDPREFVKKQIREAMEDEADTALEPVAGPRKRRLRYGEIPPYDADAT
;
A
#
# COMPACT_ATOMS: atom_id res chain seq x y z
N MET A 1 -3.19 21.52 17.14
CA MET A 1 -2.84 22.94 17.38
C MET A 1 -3.00 23.78 16.11
N PHE A 2 -4.17 23.77 15.48
CA PHE A 2 -4.57 24.79 14.51
C PHE A 2 -6.08 24.96 14.69
N GLY A 3 -6.46 25.97 15.47
CA GLY A 3 -7.86 26.34 15.69
C GLY A 3 -8.35 27.18 14.52
N VAL A 4 -8.47 26.58 13.34
CA VAL A 4 -8.93 27.26 12.13
C VAL A 4 -10.39 26.90 11.92
N GLY A 5 -11.28 27.85 12.19
CA GLY A 5 -12.69 27.75 11.87
C GLY A 5 -12.99 28.24 10.44
N LEU A 6 -14.29 28.21 10.10
CA LEU A 6 -14.79 28.80 8.86
C LEU A 6 -14.43 30.29 8.69
N PRO A 7 -14.52 31.16 9.72
CA PRO A 7 -14.15 32.57 9.57
C PRO A 7 -12.66 32.74 9.24
N GLU A 8 -11.78 32.01 9.91
CA GLU A 8 -10.33 32.08 9.70
C GLU A 8 -9.95 31.58 8.30
N LEU A 9 -10.59 30.50 7.81
CA LEU A 9 -10.43 30.05 6.43
C LEU A 9 -10.86 31.11 5.42
N ALA A 10 -11.94 31.85 5.67
CA ALA A 10 -12.39 32.92 4.78
C ALA A 10 -11.37 34.06 4.69
N VAL A 11 -10.74 34.44 5.81
CA VAL A 11 -9.67 35.44 5.84
C VAL A 11 -8.45 34.96 5.04
N ILE A 12 -8.04 33.71 5.24
CA ILE A 12 -6.92 33.11 4.48
C ILE A 12 -7.23 33.09 2.99
N ALA A 13 -8.44 32.68 2.60
CA ALA A 13 -8.87 32.67 1.21
C ALA A 13 -8.87 34.09 0.61
N PHE A 14 -9.33 35.09 1.36
CA PHE A 14 -9.31 36.48 0.93
C PHE A 14 -7.88 37.00 0.68
N VAL A 15 -6.96 36.72 1.59
CA VAL A 15 -5.54 37.08 1.42
C VAL A 15 -4.93 36.34 0.22
N ALA A 16 -5.22 35.05 0.05
CA ALA A 16 -4.74 34.27 -1.09
C ALA A 16 -5.25 34.84 -2.42
N ILE A 17 -6.52 35.28 -2.47
CA ILE A 17 -7.12 35.97 -3.63
C ILE A 17 -6.40 37.28 -3.92
N LEU A 18 -6.06 38.08 -2.90
CA LEU A 18 -5.33 39.33 -3.08
C LEU A 18 -3.92 39.10 -3.65
N VAL A 19 -3.20 38.11 -3.14
CA VAL A 19 -1.82 37.79 -3.55
C VAL A 19 -1.78 37.21 -4.96
N ALA A 20 -2.66 36.26 -5.28
CA ALA A 20 -2.72 35.62 -6.59
C ALA A 20 -3.45 36.49 -7.64
N GLY A 21 -4.38 37.33 -7.20
CA GLY A 21 -5.31 38.09 -8.02
C GLY A 21 -6.66 37.37 -8.20
N PRO A 22 -7.81 38.04 -7.99
CA PRO A 22 -9.15 37.44 -8.14
C PRO A 22 -9.44 36.98 -9.56
N ASP A 23 -8.86 37.64 -10.56
CA ASP A 23 -9.05 37.28 -11.97
C ASP A 23 -8.23 36.04 -12.37
N ARG A 24 -7.09 35.79 -11.70
CA ARG A 24 -6.17 34.69 -12.02
C ARG A 24 -6.61 33.35 -11.43
N LEU A 25 -7.20 33.37 -10.23
CA LEU A 25 -7.67 32.16 -9.54
C LEU A 25 -8.66 31.29 -10.35
N PRO A 26 -9.73 31.84 -10.96
CA PRO A 26 -10.65 31.02 -11.75
C PRO A 26 -9.95 30.40 -12.97
N ASP A 27 -9.01 31.12 -13.59
CA ASP A 27 -8.25 30.59 -14.72
C ASP A 27 -7.27 29.48 -14.30
N LEU A 28 -6.63 29.60 -13.14
CA LEU A 28 -5.81 28.53 -12.56
C LEU A 28 -6.65 27.30 -12.20
N ALA A 29 -7.82 27.50 -11.57
CA ALA A 29 -8.74 26.43 -11.24
C ALA A 29 -9.24 25.70 -12.51
N ARG A 30 -9.54 26.45 -13.58
CA ARG A 30 -9.91 25.88 -14.88
C ARG A 30 -8.78 25.07 -15.50
N GLN A 31 -7.54 25.55 -15.43
CA GLN A 31 -6.37 24.83 -15.94
C GLN A 31 -6.13 23.53 -15.17
N LEU A 32 -6.14 23.58 -13.84
CA LEU A 32 -6.01 22.40 -12.99
C LEU A 32 -7.17 21.42 -13.22
N GLY A 33 -8.40 21.91 -13.38
CA GLY A 33 -9.55 21.06 -13.69
C GLY A 33 -9.42 20.36 -15.05
N ARG A 34 -8.91 21.07 -16.07
CA ARG A 34 -8.61 20.46 -17.38
C ARG A 34 -7.53 19.39 -17.27
N LEU A 35 -6.46 19.67 -16.52
CA LEU A 35 -5.38 18.72 -16.27
C LEU A 35 -5.89 17.47 -15.53
N ALA A 36 -6.67 17.66 -14.46
CA ALA A 36 -7.28 16.57 -13.70
C ALA A 36 -8.19 15.70 -14.57
N ARG A 37 -8.97 16.33 -15.47
CA ARG A 37 -9.82 15.60 -16.42
C ARG A 37 -9.01 14.82 -17.45
N GLN A 38 -7.92 15.39 -17.95
CA GLN A 38 -7.01 14.69 -18.86
C GLN A 38 -6.36 13.49 -18.15
N LEU A 39 -5.83 13.68 -16.94
CA LEU A 39 -5.30 12.59 -16.11
C LEU A 39 -6.35 11.49 -15.91
N ARG A 40 -7.58 11.85 -15.53
CA ARG A 40 -8.67 10.89 -15.36
C ARG A 40 -8.93 10.10 -16.64
N ASN A 41 -8.98 10.77 -17.79
CA ASN A 41 -9.19 10.11 -19.08
C ASN A 41 -8.04 9.15 -19.42
N LEU A 42 -6.79 9.58 -19.21
CA LEU A 42 -5.60 8.74 -19.44
C LEU A 42 -5.61 7.49 -18.54
N THR A 43 -5.93 7.65 -17.26
CA THR A 43 -6.06 6.51 -16.33
C THR A 43 -7.18 5.56 -16.77
N THR A 44 -8.33 6.09 -17.18
CA THR A 44 -9.43 5.25 -17.68
C THR A 44 -9.02 4.49 -18.95
N MET A 45 -8.40 5.16 -19.93
CA MET A 45 -7.94 4.53 -21.17
C MET A 45 -6.91 3.44 -20.89
N ALA A 46 -5.92 3.71 -20.04
CA ALA A 46 -4.91 2.71 -19.65
C ALA A 46 -5.53 1.50 -18.94
N ARG A 47 -6.53 1.73 -18.05
CA ARG A 47 -7.28 0.64 -17.40
C ARG A 47 -8.08 -0.17 -18.43
N ASP A 48 -8.69 0.50 -19.39
CA ASP A 48 -9.50 -0.13 -20.43
C ASP A 48 -8.62 -0.98 -21.37
N GLU A 49 -7.45 -0.48 -21.76
CA GLU A 49 -6.45 -1.20 -22.56
C GLU A 49 -5.91 -2.43 -21.82
N LEU A 50 -5.54 -2.27 -20.55
CA LEU A 50 -5.08 -3.38 -19.71
C LEU A 50 -6.16 -4.47 -19.54
N ARG A 51 -7.43 -4.06 -19.40
CA ARG A 51 -8.58 -4.97 -19.34
C ARG A 51 -8.76 -5.75 -20.65
N ASN A 52 -8.54 -5.10 -21.79
CA ASN A 52 -8.71 -5.72 -23.10
C ASN A 52 -7.59 -6.73 -23.41
N GLU A 53 -6.36 -6.48 -22.93
CA GLU A 53 -5.20 -7.33 -23.22
C GLU A 53 -5.04 -8.51 -22.24
N LEU A 54 -5.28 -8.29 -20.95
CA LEU A 54 -5.05 -9.30 -19.90
C LEU A 54 -6.33 -10.01 -19.46
N GLY A 55 -7.48 -9.60 -19.97
CA GLY A 55 -8.79 -10.13 -19.59
C GLY A 55 -9.36 -9.48 -18.32
N PRO A 56 -10.65 -9.70 -18.03
CA PRO A 56 -11.38 -9.02 -16.95
C PRO A 56 -10.84 -9.33 -15.55
N GLU A 57 -10.01 -10.36 -15.38
CA GLU A 57 -9.48 -10.84 -14.11
C GLU A 57 -8.36 -9.93 -13.52
N TYR A 58 -7.69 -9.12 -14.35
CA TYR A 58 -6.63 -8.19 -13.92
C TYR A 58 -7.06 -6.71 -14.00
N ALA A 59 -8.27 -6.44 -14.48
CA ALA A 59 -8.81 -5.09 -14.68
C ALA A 59 -9.31 -4.41 -13.39
N ASP A 60 -9.53 -5.21 -12.35
CA ASP A 60 -10.00 -4.81 -11.03
C ASP A 60 -8.89 -4.86 -9.97
N LEU A 61 -7.62 -4.79 -10.39
CA LEU A 61 -6.55 -4.26 -9.53
C LEU A 61 -6.82 -2.77 -9.28
N GLU A 62 -7.87 -2.50 -8.51
CA GLU A 62 -8.18 -1.21 -7.98
C GLU A 62 -7.07 -0.83 -7.04
N LEU A 63 -6.61 0.41 -7.17
CA LEU A 63 -5.72 1.08 -6.24
C LEU A 63 -6.25 1.05 -4.77
N SER A 64 -7.49 0.59 -4.55
CA SER A 64 -8.12 0.25 -3.28
C SER A 64 -7.51 -0.99 -2.59
N ASP A 65 -6.95 -1.95 -3.34
CA ASP A 65 -6.23 -3.10 -2.77
C ASP A 65 -4.74 -2.79 -2.49
N LEU A 66 -4.32 -1.57 -2.85
CA LEU A 66 -3.07 -0.94 -2.39
C LEU A 66 -3.25 -0.17 -1.06
N ASP A 67 -4.21 -0.56 -0.23
CA ASP A 67 -4.10 -0.26 1.19
C ASP A 67 -3.12 -1.29 1.78
N PRO A 68 -1.84 -0.94 2.02
CA PRO A 68 -0.79 -1.90 2.35
C PRO A 68 -1.16 -2.72 3.61
N ARG A 69 -2.05 -2.18 4.44
CA ARG A 69 -2.59 -2.86 5.61
C ARG A 69 -3.52 -4.02 5.28
N GLU A 70 -4.42 -3.87 4.31
CA GLU A 70 -5.34 -4.96 3.94
C GLU A 70 -4.62 -6.02 3.11
N PHE A 71 -3.66 -5.64 2.26
CA PHE A 71 -2.78 -6.59 1.57
C PHE A 71 -1.92 -7.41 2.55
N VAL A 72 -1.25 -6.74 3.51
CA VAL A 72 -0.47 -7.43 4.56
C VAL A 72 -1.36 -8.30 5.45
N LYS A 73 -2.57 -7.84 5.78
CA LYS A 73 -3.52 -8.60 6.58
C LYS A 73 -4.08 -9.82 5.85
N LYS A 74 -4.36 -9.72 4.54
CA LYS A 74 -4.73 -10.86 3.68
C LYS A 74 -3.58 -11.87 3.64
N GLN A 75 -2.34 -11.42 3.41
CA GLN A 75 -1.16 -12.29 3.36
C GLN A 75 -0.80 -12.93 4.72
N ILE A 76 -0.96 -12.21 5.84
CA ILE A 76 -0.79 -12.78 7.18
C ILE A 76 -1.91 -13.77 7.49
N ARG A 77 -3.16 -13.47 7.13
CA ARG A 77 -4.28 -14.39 7.33
C ARG A 77 -4.12 -15.66 6.49
N GLU A 78 -3.74 -15.53 5.24
CA GLU A 78 -3.45 -16.64 4.33
C GLU A 78 -2.29 -17.49 4.87
N ALA A 79 -1.20 -16.88 5.34
CA ALA A 79 -0.12 -17.60 6.02
C ALA A 79 -0.57 -18.29 7.32
N MET A 80 -1.51 -17.70 8.08
CA MET A 80 -2.09 -18.31 9.28
C MET A 80 -3.10 -19.41 8.97
N GLU A 81 -3.81 -19.33 7.85
CA GLU A 81 -4.76 -20.34 7.36
C GLU A 81 -3.99 -21.53 6.76
N ASP A 82 -2.91 -21.26 6.02
CA ASP A 82 -1.93 -22.27 5.58
C ASP A 82 -1.25 -22.93 6.80
N GLU A 83 -0.90 -22.18 7.85
CA GLU A 83 -0.40 -22.75 9.10
C GLU A 83 -1.47 -23.54 9.86
N ALA A 84 -2.76 -23.21 9.74
CA ALA A 84 -3.85 -23.94 10.40
C ALA A 84 -4.15 -25.28 9.72
N ASP A 85 -4.03 -25.36 8.39
CA ASP A 85 -4.08 -26.63 7.65
C ASP A 85 -2.76 -27.42 7.77
N THR A 86 -1.62 -26.73 7.88
CA THR A 86 -0.32 -27.37 8.15
C THR A 86 -0.18 -27.83 9.61
N ALA A 87 -0.94 -27.27 10.56
CA ALA A 87 -0.92 -27.67 11.97
C ALA A 87 -1.49 -29.08 12.22
N LEU A 88 -2.09 -29.70 11.20
CA LEU A 88 -2.51 -31.11 11.25
C LEU A 88 -1.48 -32.08 10.65
N GLU A 89 -0.36 -31.61 10.10
CA GLU A 89 0.78 -32.47 9.75
C GLU A 89 2.06 -32.08 10.48
N PRO A 90 2.66 -32.98 11.30
CA PRO A 90 3.90 -32.69 11.98
C PRO A 90 5.06 -32.69 10.98
N VAL A 91 5.46 -31.52 10.50
CA VAL A 91 6.67 -31.36 9.70
C VAL A 91 7.90 -31.66 10.58
N ALA A 92 8.39 -32.89 10.48
CA ALA A 92 9.64 -33.35 11.08
C ALA A 92 10.85 -32.77 10.32
N GLY A 93 11.12 -31.48 10.52
CA GLY A 93 12.43 -30.91 10.19
C GLY A 93 13.53 -31.47 11.11
N PRO A 94 14.82 -31.40 10.74
CA PRO A 94 15.91 -31.83 11.61
C PRO A 94 15.93 -30.90 12.83
N ARG A 95 15.30 -31.35 13.92
CA ARG A 95 15.33 -30.64 15.20
C ARG A 95 16.79 -30.52 15.60
N LYS A 96 17.34 -29.30 15.53
CA LYS A 96 18.61 -28.96 16.17
C LYS A 96 18.43 -29.29 17.65
N ARG A 97 18.87 -30.49 18.03
CA ARG A 97 18.76 -31.01 19.40
C ARG A 97 19.52 -30.03 20.28
N ARG A 98 18.79 -29.30 21.12
CA ARG A 98 19.42 -28.47 22.15
C ARG A 98 20.12 -29.44 23.10
N LEU A 99 21.44 -29.34 23.17
CA LEU A 99 22.27 -30.15 24.07
C LEU A 99 21.78 -29.94 25.51
N ARG A 100 21.66 -31.02 26.27
CA ARG A 100 21.27 -30.92 27.68
C ARG A 100 22.45 -30.42 28.51
N TYR A 101 22.18 -29.83 29.67
CA TYR A 101 23.23 -29.30 30.55
C TYR A 101 24.19 -30.42 30.97
N GLY A 102 25.47 -30.29 30.60
CA GLY A 102 26.50 -31.32 30.80
C GLY A 102 26.79 -32.18 29.57
N GLU A 103 26.07 -32.02 28.46
CA GLU A 103 26.33 -32.71 27.19
C GLU A 103 27.35 -31.91 26.37
N ILE A 104 28.50 -32.53 26.08
CA ILE A 104 29.59 -31.89 25.34
C ILE A 104 29.21 -31.90 23.84
N PRO A 105 29.31 -30.75 23.14
CA PRO A 105 29.02 -30.72 21.72
C PRO A 105 29.96 -31.66 20.96
N PRO A 106 29.48 -32.33 19.90
CA PRO A 106 30.33 -33.16 19.07
C PRO A 106 31.41 -32.29 18.44
N TYR A 107 32.68 -32.61 18.72
CA TYR A 107 33.83 -31.97 18.09
C TYR A 107 34.42 -32.91 17.04
N ASP A 108 34.91 -32.32 15.96
CA ASP A 108 35.58 -33.05 14.88
C ASP A 108 37.08 -33.12 15.19
N ALA A 109 37.61 -34.35 15.32
CA ALA A 109 39.01 -34.59 15.66
C ALA A 109 39.95 -34.46 14.45
N ASP A 110 39.40 -34.38 13.24
CA ASP A 110 40.16 -34.31 11.99
C ASP A 110 40.39 -32.87 11.50
N ALA A 111 39.91 -31.87 12.25
CA ALA A 111 40.15 -30.46 11.96
C ALA A 111 41.59 -30.05 12.37
N THR A 112 42.54 -30.10 11.42
CA THR A 112 43.91 -29.57 11.54
C THR A 112 44.11 -28.34 10.65
#